data_AF-H9F5I7-F1
#
_entry.id   AF-H9F5I7-F1
#
_cell.length_a   1.000
_cell.length_b   1.000
_cell.length_c   1.000
_cell.angle_alpha   90.00
_cell.angle_beta   90.00
_cell.angle_gamma   90.00
#
_symmetry.space_group_name_H-M   'P 1'
#
loop_
_entity.id
_entity.type
_entity.pdbx_description
1 polymer ?
#
loop_
_entity_poly.entity_id
_entity_poly.type
_entity_poly.pdbx_seq_one_letter_code
_entity_poly.pdbx_strand_id
1 'polypeptide(L)' 'KRFCIFKKHSGTLRGITLVCLKCDFLADSSGLDRMAKHLSQRKTHTCQVIIENVSESTSTSEPISGCSLK' A
#
# COMPACT_ATOMS: atom_id res chain seq x y z
N LYS A 1 -12.48 14.50 13.77
CA LYS A 1 -11.01 14.72 13.78
C LYS A 1 -10.39 13.81 12.72
N ARG A 2 -10.11 14.31 11.51
CA ARG A 2 -9.49 13.55 10.41
C ARG A 2 -8.00 13.89 10.38
N PHE A 3 -7.13 12.90 10.60
CA PHE A 3 -5.70 13.07 10.42
C PHE A 3 -5.24 12.15 9.30
N CYS A 4 -4.98 12.74 8.14
CA CYS A 4 -4.18 12.14 7.08
C CYS A 4 -3.18 13.20 6.65
N ILE A 5 -2.05 13.31 7.37
CA ILE A 5 -0.93 14.18 6.97
C ILE A 5 0.08 13.30 6.26
N PHE A 6 -0.19 12.93 5.01
CA PHE A 6 0.84 12.42 4.12
C PHE A 6 1.22 13.54 3.16
N LYS A 7 2.10 14.43 3.61
CA LYS A 7 2.71 15.45 2.78
C LYS A 7 4.22 15.21 2.75
N LYS A 8 4.68 14.50 1.71
CA LYS A 8 5.98 14.64 1.00
C LYS A 8 6.47 13.31 0.41
N HIS A 9 6.11 13.03 -0.84
CA HIS A 9 7.07 12.79 -1.92
C HIS A 9 6.28 12.68 -3.23
N SER A 10 6.15 13.82 -3.93
CA SER A 10 5.70 13.86 -5.32
C SER A 10 6.92 13.50 -6.17
N GLY A 11 6.95 12.27 -6.70
CA GLY A 11 8.06 11.78 -7.52
C GLY A 11 7.77 10.40 -8.10
N THR A 12 7.87 9.33 -7.30
CA THR A 12 7.89 7.96 -7.86
C THR A 12 7.36 6.91 -6.87
N LEU A 13 6.16 7.09 -6.32
CA LEU A 13 5.54 6.09 -5.44
C LEU A 13 4.78 5.07 -6.31
N ARG A 14 5.39 3.92 -6.60
CA ARG A 14 4.84 2.90 -7.51
C ARG A 14 3.77 2.00 -6.85
N GLY A 15 3.54 2.14 -5.55
CA GLY A 15 2.48 1.42 -4.84
C GLY A 15 2.35 1.89 -3.39
N ILE A 16 1.11 1.88 -2.88
CA ILE A 16 0.80 2.04 -1.45
C ILE A 16 0.10 0.77 -1.00
N THR A 17 0.63 0.16 0.04
CA THR A 17 0.04 -1.00 0.69
C THR A 17 -0.23 -0.68 2.16
N LEU A 18 -1.42 -1.02 2.62
CA LEU A 18 -1.93 -0.80 3.96
C LEU A 18 -2.05 -2.16 4.64
N VAL A 19 -1.44 -2.28 5.81
CA VAL A 19 -1.39 -3.53 6.57
C VAL A 19 -1.92 -3.30 7.97
N CYS A 20 -2.91 -4.08 8.41
CA CYS A 20 -3.28 -4.09 9.81
C CYS A 20 -2.28 -4.94 10.62
N LEU A 21 -1.74 -4.40 11.71
CA LEU A 21 -0.76 -5.11 12.54
C LEU A 21 -1.39 -6.05 13.56
N LYS A 22 -2.72 -6.15 13.58
CA LYS A 22 -3.48 -6.96 14.55
C LYS A 22 -4.27 -8.10 13.91
N CYS A 23 -4.35 -8.16 12.58
CA CYS A 23 -5.03 -9.21 11.82
C CYS A 23 -4.61 -9.16 10.35
N ASP A 24 -5.03 -10.16 9.57
CA ASP A 24 -4.62 -10.35 8.17
C ASP A 24 -5.36 -9.44 7.16
N PHE A 25 -5.72 -8.23 7.58
CA PHE A 25 -6.40 -7.27 6.71
C PHE A 25 -5.38 -6.43 5.94
N LEU A 26 -5.48 -6.48 4.61
CA LEU A 26 -4.63 -5.80 3.64
C LEU A 26 -5.47 -4.98 2.66
N ALA A 27 -4.96 -3.82 2.28
CA ALA A 27 -5.58 -2.97 1.27
C ALA A 27 -4.51 -2.20 0.48
N ASP A 28 -4.76 -1.93 -0.79
CA ASP A 28 -3.91 -1.07 -1.61
C ASP A 28 -4.34 0.41 -1.50
N SER A 29 -3.80 1.26 -2.37
CA SER A 29 -4.17 2.68 -2.47
C SER A 29 -5.67 2.91 -2.70
N SER A 30 -6.35 2.00 -3.41
CA SER A 30 -7.79 2.09 -3.68
C SER A 30 -8.63 1.71 -2.46
N GLY A 31 -8.09 0.86 -1.58
CA GLY A 31 -8.76 0.33 -0.38
C GLY A 31 -8.59 1.17 0.88
N LEU A 32 -8.11 2.42 0.79
CA LEU A 32 -7.93 3.31 1.95
C LEU A 32 -9.20 3.46 2.81
N ASP A 33 -10.37 3.62 2.17
CA ASP A 33 -11.65 3.75 2.88
C ASP A 33 -12.01 2.47 3.65
N ARG A 34 -11.71 1.30 3.06
CA ARG A 34 -11.94 -0.01 3.70
C ARG A 34 -11.05 -0.16 4.95
N MET A 35 -9.80 0.28 4.89
CA MET A 35 -8.90 0.30 6.05
C MET A 35 -9.40 1.29 7.12
N ALA A 36 -9.87 2.48 6.73
CA ALA A 36 -10.42 3.44 7.67
C ALA A 36 -11.67 2.90 8.39
N LYS A 37 -12.58 2.25 7.67
CA LYS A 37 -13.73 1.54 8.24
C LYS A 37 -13.30 0.41 9.17
N HIS A 38 -12.30 -0.38 8.76
CA HIS A 38 -11.74 -1.46 9.56
C HIS A 38 -11.25 -0.96 10.93
N LEU A 39 -10.41 0.10 10.94
CA LEU A 39 -9.88 0.70 12.18
C LEU A 39 -10.99 1.36 13.02
N SER A 40 -12.02 1.91 12.38
CA SER A 40 -13.16 2.51 13.09
C SER A 40 -13.99 1.46 13.84
N GLN A 41 -14.17 0.28 13.23
CA GLN A 41 -14.86 -0.85 13.86
C GLN A 41 -14.00 -1.54 14.92
N ARG A 42 -12.67 -1.56 14.72
CA ARG A 42 -11.72 -2.24 15.61
C ARG A 42 -10.70 -1.26 16.18
N LYS A 43 -11.11 -0.51 17.21
CA LYS A 43 -10.32 0.60 17.78
C LYS A 43 -8.94 0.22 18.35
N THR A 44 -8.70 -1.06 18.62
CA THR A 44 -7.40 -1.58 19.10
C THR A 44 -6.46 -1.98 17.97
N HIS A 45 -6.94 -1.97 16.73
CA HIS A 45 -6.14 -2.27 15.56
C HIS A 45 -5.35 -1.03 15.15
N THR A 46 -4.16 -1.27 14.63
CA THR A 46 -3.29 -0.24 14.07
C THR A 46 -2.92 -0.63 12.64
N CYS A 47 -2.68 0.38 11.80
CA CYS A 47 -2.31 0.19 10.41
C CYS A 47 -0.89 0.70 10.17
N GLN A 48 -0.13 -0.04 9.39
CA GLN A 48 1.13 0.39 8.81
C GLN A 48 0.91 0.70 7.33
N VAL A 49 1.46 1.83 6.88
CA VAL A 49 1.42 2.24 5.47
C VAL A 49 2.81 1.98 4.89
N ILE A 50 2.87 1.07 3.93
CA ILE A 50 4.07 0.73 3.20
C ILE A 50 3.99 1.46 1.86
N ILE A 51 5.03 2.21 1.56
CA ILE A 51 5.13 3.00 0.33
C ILE A 51 6.33 2.48 -0.44
N GLU A 52 6.10 1.96 -1.64
CA GLU A 52 7.17 1.51 -2.51
C GLU A 52 7.74 2.70 -3.30
N ASN A 53 8.99 3.04 -3.00
CA ASN A 53 9.71 4.11 -3.67
C ASN A 53 10.62 3.50 -4.75
N VAL A 54 10.32 3.72 -6.02
CA VAL A 54 11.25 3.34 -7.10
C VAL A 54 12.21 4.50 -7.28
N SER A 55 13.33 4.48 -6.55
CA SER A 55 14.44 5.33 -6.93
C SER A 55 15.00 4.84 -8.26
N GLU A 56 15.06 5.72 -9.23
CA GLU A 56 15.70 5.50 -10.52
C GLU A 56 17.21 5.28 -10.32
N SER A 57 17.60 4.04 -10.07
CA SER A 57 18.99 3.60 -10.21
C SER A 57 19.05 2.10 -10.48
N THR A 58 19.41 1.81 -11.74
CA THR A 58 20.07 0.59 -12.22
C THR A 58 19.28 -0.74 -12.25
N SER A 59 18.86 -1.07 -13.48
CA SER A 59 18.96 -2.38 -14.16
C SER A 59 18.14 -3.59 -13.67
N THR A 60 17.32 -4.07 -14.61
CA THR A 60 17.03 -5.49 -14.89
C THR A 60 16.51 -6.35 -13.73
N SER A 61 15.19 -6.52 -13.69
CA SER A 61 14.62 -7.85 -13.45
C SER A 61 13.42 -8.00 -14.37
N GLU A 62 13.63 -8.88 -15.34
CA GLU A 62 12.70 -9.43 -16.32
C GLU A 62 11.25 -9.56 -15.81
N PRO A 63 10.24 -9.41 -16.68
CA PRO A 63 8.90 -9.88 -16.38
C PRO A 63 8.99 -11.39 -16.15
N ILE A 64 8.64 -11.86 -14.95
CA ILE A 64 8.39 -13.29 -14.73
C ILE A 64 7.15 -13.66 -15.56
N SER A 65 7.45 -14.17 -16.76
CA SER A 65 6.74 -15.18 -17.55
C SER A 65 5.74 -16.01 -16.71
N GLY A 66 4.53 -16.35 -17.16
CA GLY A 66 3.90 -16.22 -18.46
C GLY A 66 2.55 -16.95 -18.40
N CYS A 67 1.58 -16.49 -19.18
CA CYS A 67 0.41 -17.31 -19.52
C CYS A 67 0.31 -17.29 -21.05
N SER A 68 0.97 -18.26 -21.69
CA SER A 68 0.76 -18.55 -23.12
C SER A 68 -0.55 -19.31 -23.28
N LEU A 69 -1.39 -18.91 -24.24
CA LEU A 69 -1.57 -19.63 -25.51
C LEU A 69 -2.89 -19.20 -26.20
N LYS A 70 -2.76 -18.48 -27.31
CA LYS A 70 -3.47 -18.78 -28.57
C LYS A 70 -2.88 -17.97 -29.72
#